data_AF-A0A529Q3M8-F1
#
_entry.id   AF-A0A529Q3M8-F1
#
_cell.length_a   1.000
_cell.length_b   1.000
_cell.length_c   1.000
_cell.angle_alpha   90.00
_cell.angle_beta   90.00
_cell.angle_gamma   90.00
#
_symmetry.space_group_name_H-M   'P 1'
#
loop_
_entity.id
_entity.type
_entity.pdbx_description
1 polymer ?
#
loop_
_entity_poly.entity_id
_entity_poly.type
_entity_poly.pdbx_seq_one_letter_code
_entity_poly.pdbx_strand_id
1 'polypeptide(L)'
;GTIAQVAEQAGVQPSTLVRFAQIFGYSGFSDFQLLFKDRMKGSWPDAQGSPDRAEEPNADLHFLNGMVGACQASLGRIGNNFDIAAFETMVDHLAAADLIYVIGSKRAFPVTTYLSLTLSQQGVRNVLVDNVGS
;
A
#
# COMPACT_ATOMS: atom_id res chain seq x y z
N GLY A 1 -20.56 -2.58 -7.94
CA GLY A 1 -21.79 -3.38 -7.79
C GLY A 1 -22.98 -2.46 -7.77
N THR A 2 -24.06 -2.87 -8.44
CA THR A 2 -25.37 -2.22 -8.34
C THR A 2 -26.04 -2.60 -7.00
N ILE A 3 -27.03 -1.84 -6.55
CA ILE A 3 -27.76 -2.13 -5.30
C ILE A 3 -28.37 -3.54 -5.28
N ALA A 4 -28.81 -4.04 -6.44
CA ALA A 4 -29.40 -5.37 -6.57
C ALA A 4 -28.38 -6.48 -6.29
N GLN A 5 -27.16 -6.36 -6.83
CA GLN A 5 -26.09 -7.34 -6.60
C GLN A 5 -25.64 -7.39 -5.14
N VAL A 6 -25.54 -6.22 -4.49
CA VAL A 6 -25.15 -6.16 -3.07
C VAL A 6 -26.25 -6.72 -2.18
N ALA A 7 -27.52 -6.47 -2.52
CA ALA A 7 -28.67 -7.00 -1.79
C ALA A 7 -28.74 -8.53 -1.88
N GLU A 8 -28.52 -9.09 -3.07
CA GLU A 8 -28.47 -10.53 -3.31
C GLU A 8 -27.36 -11.20 -2.50
N GLN A 9 -26.14 -10.65 -2.52
CA GLN A 9 -25.01 -11.18 -1.73
C GLN A 9 -25.23 -11.08 -0.22
N ALA A 10 -25.93 -10.05 0.24
CA ALA A 10 -26.27 -9.86 1.64
C ALA A 10 -27.53 -10.63 2.08
N GLY A 11 -28.21 -11.34 1.16
CA GLY A 11 -29.44 -12.08 1.47
C GLY A 11 -30.62 -11.19 1.87
N VAL A 12 -30.67 -9.94 1.40
CA VAL A 12 -31.71 -8.96 1.74
C VAL A 12 -32.35 -8.36 0.48
N GLN A 13 -33.49 -7.69 0.64
CA GLN A 13 -34.10 -6.94 -0.46
C GLN A 13 -33.35 -5.61 -0.71
N PRO A 14 -33.31 -5.10 -1.95
CA PRO A 14 -32.68 -3.80 -2.25
C PRO A 14 -33.23 -2.63 -1.43
N SER A 15 -34.52 -2.65 -1.10
CA SER A 15 -35.17 -1.67 -0.22
C SER A 15 -34.55 -1.61 1.18
N THR A 16 -34.05 -2.74 1.71
CA THR A 16 -33.35 -2.81 2.99
C THR A 16 -32.06 -2.00 2.97
N LEU A 17 -31.30 -2.04 1.86
CA LEU A 17 -30.07 -1.28 1.70
C LEU A 17 -30.32 0.23 1.53
N VAL A 18 -31.42 0.62 0.88
CA VAL A 18 -31.85 2.02 0.83
C VAL A 18 -32.18 2.55 2.22
N ARG A 19 -32.97 1.80 3.00
CA ARG A 19 -33.34 2.17 4.38
C ARG A 19 -32.13 2.21 5.30
N PHE A 20 -31.21 1.26 5.14
CA PHE A 20 -29.94 1.24 5.86
C PHE A 20 -29.15 2.53 5.61
N ALA A 21 -28.97 2.96 4.37
CA ALA A 21 -28.30 4.22 4.04
C ALA A 21 -28.99 5.44 4.65
N GLN A 22 -30.32 5.48 4.64
CA GLN A 22 -31.11 6.57 5.24
C GLN A 22 -30.96 6.65 6.76
N ILE A 23 -30.82 5.53 7.47
CA ILE A 23 -30.56 5.51 8.92
C ILE A 23 -29.25 6.24 9.27
N PHE A 24 -28.25 6.17 8.37
CA PHE A 24 -26.99 6.88 8.53
C PHE A 24 -27.01 8.31 7.97
N GLY A 25 -28.18 8.83 7.59
CA GLY A 25 -28.36 10.21 7.13
C GLY A 25 -28.05 10.43 5.64
N TYR A 26 -27.92 9.38 4.84
CA TYR A 26 -27.69 9.48 3.40
C TYR A 26 -28.99 9.51 2.61
N SER A 27 -28.98 10.17 1.46
CA SER A 27 -30.15 10.28 0.58
C SER A 27 -30.58 8.94 -0.02
N GLY A 28 -29.66 7.98 -0.12
CA GLY A 28 -29.91 6.61 -0.57
C GLY A 28 -28.63 5.78 -0.64
N PHE A 29 -28.75 4.55 -1.13
CA PHE A 29 -27.62 3.60 -1.17
C PHE A 29 -26.45 4.08 -2.05
N SER A 30 -26.72 4.77 -3.17
CA SER A 30 -25.66 5.29 -4.06
C SER A 30 -24.78 6.32 -3.37
N ASP A 31 -25.40 7.21 -2.59
CA ASP A 31 -24.74 8.26 -1.80
C ASP A 31 -23.87 7.63 -0.69
N PHE A 32 -24.43 6.65 0.01
CA PHE A 32 -23.69 5.83 0.98
C PHE A 32 -22.52 5.08 0.34
N GLN A 33 -22.70 4.51 -0.85
CA GLN A 33 -21.66 3.79 -1.58
C GLN A 33 -20.49 4.71 -2.00
N LEU A 34 -20.75 5.99 -2.28
CA LEU A 34 -19.70 6.96 -2.63
C LEU A 34 -18.72 7.17 -1.48
N LEU A 35 -19.18 7.21 -0.23
CA LEU A 35 -18.31 7.30 0.96
C LEU A 35 -17.33 6.12 1.05
N PHE A 36 -17.81 4.90 0.82
CA PHE A 36 -16.94 3.71 0.85
C PHE A 36 -15.96 3.70 -0.31
N LYS A 37 -16.39 4.11 -1.50
CA LYS A 37 -15.48 4.27 -2.65
C LYS A 37 -14.40 5.30 -2.34
N ASP A 38 -14.76 6.42 -1.72
CA ASP A 38 -13.82 7.49 -1.35
C ASP A 38 -12.81 7.02 -0.29
N ARG A 39 -13.24 6.29 0.74
CA ARG A 39 -12.32 5.67 1.71
C ARG A 39 -11.47 4.53 1.13
N MET A 40 -12.00 3.78 0.17
CA MET A 40 -11.22 2.74 -0.51
C MET A 40 -10.17 3.34 -1.45
N LYS A 41 -10.44 4.49 -2.08
CA LYS A 41 -9.44 5.28 -2.83
C LYS A 41 -8.29 5.79 -1.96
N GLY A 42 -8.49 5.96 -0.66
CA GLY A 42 -7.41 6.28 0.29
C GLY A 42 -6.50 5.08 0.63
N SER A 43 -6.97 3.84 0.43
CA SER A 43 -6.23 2.61 0.74
C SER A 43 -5.65 1.91 -0.49
N TRP A 44 -6.13 2.25 -1.68
CA TRP A 44 -5.60 1.79 -2.94
C TRP A 44 -4.84 2.96 -3.54
N PRO A 45 -3.57 2.79 -3.95
CA PRO A 45 -2.88 3.86 -4.65
C PRO A 45 -3.65 4.12 -5.95
N ASP A 46 -4.51 5.14 -5.90
CA ASP A 46 -5.25 5.63 -7.04
C ASP A 46 -4.23 5.92 -8.13
N ALA A 47 -4.42 5.30 -9.29
CA ALA A 47 -3.78 5.68 -10.54
C ALA A 47 -4.30 7.04 -11.04
N GLN A 48 -4.52 8.00 -10.14
CA GLN A 48 -4.74 9.40 -10.48
C GLN A 48 -3.40 10.02 -10.84
N GLY A 49 -2.93 9.66 -12.03
CA GLY A 49 -1.62 10.07 -12.52
C GLY A 49 -1.39 9.71 -13.98
N SER A 50 -2.41 9.81 -14.83
CA SER A 50 -2.19 10.17 -16.23
C SER A 50 -3.52 10.54 -16.90
N PRO A 51 -3.68 11.76 -17.46
CA PRO A 51 -4.90 12.20 -18.13
C PRO A 51 -5.13 11.57 -19.52
N ASP A 52 -4.40 10.51 -19.87
CA ASP A 52 -4.31 10.02 -21.26
C ASP A 52 -4.37 8.49 -21.40
N ARG A 53 -5.11 7.80 -20.53
CA ARG A 53 -5.35 6.36 -20.69
C ARG A 53 -6.79 6.11 -21.11
N ALA A 54 -6.95 5.78 -22.38
CA ALA A 54 -8.13 5.07 -22.88
C ALA A 54 -8.51 3.97 -21.89
N GLU A 55 -9.81 3.80 -21.62
CA GLU A 55 -10.32 2.78 -20.71
C GLU A 55 -9.80 1.41 -21.14
N GLU A 56 -8.76 0.90 -20.47
CA GLU A 56 -8.21 -0.43 -20.70
C GLU A 56 -9.32 -1.47 -20.43
N PRO A 57 -9.87 -2.14 -21.46
CA PRO A 57 -11.04 -3.00 -21.29
C PRO A 57 -10.74 -4.25 -20.46
N ASN A 58 -9.46 -4.60 -20.31
CA ASN A 58 -9.00 -5.75 -19.56
C ASN A 58 -8.71 -5.37 -18.10
N ALA A 59 -9.50 -5.92 -17.18
CA ALA A 59 -9.38 -5.70 -15.75
C ALA A 59 -8.01 -6.09 -15.17
N ASP A 60 -7.38 -7.16 -15.67
CA ASP A 60 -6.07 -7.61 -15.20
C ASP A 60 -4.96 -6.62 -15.59
N LEU A 61 -5.03 -6.08 -16.82
CA LEU A 61 -4.09 -5.06 -17.30
C LEU A 61 -4.31 -3.73 -16.57
N HIS A 62 -5.55 -3.35 -16.30
CA HIS A 62 -5.86 -2.19 -15.48
C HIS A 62 -5.25 -2.30 -14.07
N PHE A 63 -5.38 -3.46 -13.42
CA PHE A 63 -4.77 -3.72 -12.12
C PHE A 63 -3.24 -3.65 -12.15
N LEU A 64 -2.61 -4.30 -13.14
CA LEU A 64 -1.15 -4.24 -13.33
C LEU A 64 -0.66 -2.80 -13.53
N ASN A 65 -1.32 -2.04 -14.41
CA ASN A 65 -0.98 -0.64 -14.69
C ASN A 65 -1.15 0.25 -13.45
N GLY A 66 -2.17 -0.01 -12.63
CA GLY A 66 -2.36 0.65 -11.34
C GLY A 66 -1.23 0.36 -10.37
N MET A 67 -0.83 -0.91 -10.21
CA MET A 67 0.31 -1.30 -9.36
C MET A 67 1.62 -0.65 -9.83
N VAL A 68 1.91 -0.67 -11.14
CA VAL A 68 3.11 -0.04 -11.69
C VAL A 68 3.10 1.47 -11.43
N GLY A 69 1.97 2.14 -11.68
CA GLY A 69 1.83 3.58 -11.40
C GLY A 69 2.03 3.91 -9.91
N ALA A 70 1.49 3.08 -9.02
CA ALA A 70 1.69 3.20 -7.57
C ALA A 70 3.16 3.06 -7.15
N CYS A 71 3.87 2.10 -7.72
CA CYS A 71 5.30 1.89 -7.50
C CYS A 71 6.10 3.10 -8.00
N GLN A 72 5.83 3.58 -9.22
CA GLN A 72 6.49 4.75 -9.79
C GLN A 72 6.27 6.00 -8.93
N ALA A 73 5.03 6.27 -8.50
CA ALA A 73 4.73 7.39 -7.62
C ALA A 73 5.45 7.27 -6.27
N SER A 74 5.53 6.05 -5.72
CA SER A 74 6.23 5.80 -4.45
C SER A 74 7.74 6.02 -4.57
N LEU A 75 8.37 5.56 -5.64
CA LEU A 75 9.77 5.83 -5.93
C LEU A 75 10.02 7.33 -6.20
N GLY A 76 9.13 7.99 -6.92
CA GLY A 76 9.22 9.44 -7.18
C GLY A 76 9.19 10.28 -5.89
N ARG A 77 8.46 9.85 -4.85
CA ARG A 77 8.45 10.54 -3.55
C ARG A 77 9.79 10.48 -2.82
N ILE A 78 10.60 9.44 -3.04
CA ILE A 78 11.93 9.34 -2.41
C ILE A 78 12.79 10.54 -2.84
N GLY A 79 12.77 10.90 -4.13
CA GLY A 79 13.58 12.01 -4.66
C GLY A 79 13.17 13.40 -4.14
N ASN A 80 11.91 13.60 -3.75
CA ASN A 80 11.40 14.92 -3.36
C ASN A 80 11.65 15.28 -1.88
N ASN A 81 11.90 14.29 -1.02
CA ASN A 81 12.01 14.47 0.43
C ASN A 81 13.20 13.69 1.05
N PHE A 82 14.25 13.44 0.26
CA PHE A 82 15.44 12.75 0.76
C PHE A 82 16.28 13.70 1.61
N ASP A 83 16.35 13.43 2.92
CA ASP A 83 17.25 14.13 3.83
C ASP A 83 18.66 13.54 3.71
N ILE A 84 19.49 14.21 2.89
CA ILE A 84 20.88 13.81 2.63
C ILE A 84 21.71 13.82 3.92
N ALA A 85 21.53 14.83 4.78
CA ALA A 85 22.35 14.98 5.99
C ALA A 85 22.04 13.87 7.01
N ALA A 86 20.76 13.52 7.18
CA ALA A 86 20.36 12.40 8.02
C ALA A 86 20.89 11.07 7.47
N PHE A 87 20.89 10.90 6.14
CA PHE A 87 21.42 9.70 5.49
C PHE A 87 22.94 9.56 5.68
N GLU A 88 23.71 10.62 5.49
CA GLU A 88 25.16 10.62 5.73
C GLU A 88 25.48 10.28 7.20
N THR A 89 24.76 10.88 8.14
CA THR A 89 24.90 10.57 9.57
C THR A 89 24.62 9.10 9.87
N MET A 90 23.60 8.52 9.25
CA MET A 90 23.31 7.08 9.37
C MET A 90 24.46 6.23 8.84
N VAL A 91 25.03 6.58 7.68
CA VAL A 91 26.15 5.85 7.08
C VAL A 91 27.37 5.88 8.02
N ASP A 92 27.71 7.02 8.59
CA ASP A 92 28.82 7.15 9.54
C ASP A 92 28.63 6.25 10.77
N HIS A 93 27.41 6.20 11.32
CA HIS A 93 27.09 5.31 12.43
C HIS A 93 27.22 3.83 12.06
N LEU A 94 26.75 3.43 10.88
CA LEU A 94 26.84 2.04 10.42
C LEU A 94 28.30 1.65 10.13
N ALA A 95 29.10 2.56 9.57
CA ALA A 95 30.51 2.34 9.27
C ALA A 95 31.37 2.20 10.53
N ALA A 96 31.03 2.92 11.60
CA ALA A 96 31.72 2.85 12.88
C ALA A 96 31.28 1.65 13.77
N ALA A 97 30.24 0.92 13.38
CA ALA A 97 29.69 -0.17 14.18
C ALA A 97 30.49 -1.48 14.02
N ASP A 98 30.88 -2.09 15.14
CA ASP A 98 31.51 -3.42 15.15
C ASP A 98 30.53 -4.55 14.77
N LEU A 99 29.24 -4.33 15.00
CA LEU A 99 28.16 -5.26 14.72
C LEU A 99 26.84 -4.53 14.51
N ILE A 100 26.15 -4.83 13.40
CA ILE A 100 24.84 -4.26 13.06
C ILE A 100 23.74 -5.29 13.30
N TYR A 101 22.78 -4.97 14.18
CA TYR A 101 21.56 -5.76 14.33
C TYR A 101 20.49 -5.24 13.37
N VAL A 102 20.01 -6.12 12.49
CA VAL A 102 18.93 -5.80 11.54
C VAL A 102 17.66 -6.47 12.05
N ILE A 103 16.62 -5.70 12.34
CA ILE A 103 15.37 -6.22 12.92
C ILE A 103 14.21 -5.93 11.97
N GLY A 104 13.47 -6.96 11.56
CA GLY A 104 12.31 -6.80 10.68
C GLY A 104 11.34 -7.97 10.78
N SER A 105 10.04 -7.65 10.80
CA SER A 105 8.96 -8.64 10.83
C SER A 105 7.87 -8.33 9.80
N LYS A 106 7.05 -9.33 9.47
CA LYS A 106 5.91 -9.22 8.54
C LYS A 106 6.34 -8.57 7.22
N ARG A 107 5.80 -7.40 6.88
CA ARG A 107 6.10 -6.69 5.62
C ARG A 107 7.52 -6.13 5.55
N ALA A 108 8.19 -5.94 6.70
CA ALA A 108 9.57 -5.48 6.73
C ALA A 108 10.59 -6.61 6.51
N PHE A 109 10.17 -7.87 6.70
CA PHE A 109 11.07 -9.02 6.63
C PHE A 109 11.86 -9.09 5.29
N PRO A 110 11.24 -8.99 4.10
CA PRO A 110 11.99 -9.05 2.85
C PRO A 110 13.05 -7.95 2.72
N VAL A 111 12.75 -6.76 3.23
CA VAL A 111 13.67 -5.60 3.20
C VAL A 111 14.86 -5.85 4.11
N THR A 112 14.62 -6.33 5.34
CA THR A 112 15.69 -6.59 6.31
C THR A 112 16.55 -7.78 5.95
N THR A 113 15.97 -8.83 5.37
CA THR A 113 16.72 -9.98 4.86
C THR A 113 17.63 -9.56 3.72
N TYR A 114 17.13 -8.75 2.78
CA TYR A 114 17.96 -8.25 1.68
C TYR A 114 19.10 -7.36 2.18
N LEU A 115 18.82 -6.45 3.13
CA LEU A 115 19.86 -5.61 3.74
C LEU A 115 20.95 -6.43 4.44
N SER A 116 20.56 -7.42 5.26
CA SER A 116 21.49 -8.32 5.94
C SER A 116 22.36 -9.11 4.95
N LEU A 117 21.77 -9.59 3.85
CA LEU A 117 22.51 -10.22 2.76
C LEU A 117 23.54 -9.26 2.15
N THR A 118 23.14 -8.03 1.80
CA THR A 118 24.05 -7.03 1.22
C THR A 118 25.18 -6.65 2.18
N LEU A 119 24.90 -6.42 3.46
CA LEU A 119 25.91 -6.14 4.48
C LEU A 119 26.92 -7.30 4.57
N SER A 120 26.42 -8.54 4.58
CA SER A 120 27.26 -9.73 4.64
C SER A 120 28.17 -9.87 3.41
N GLN A 121 27.66 -9.54 2.21
CA GLN A 121 28.44 -9.53 0.97
C GLN A 121 29.56 -8.48 0.98
N GLN A 122 29.39 -7.37 1.70
CA GLN A 122 30.40 -6.33 1.88
C GLN A 122 31.35 -6.61 3.06
N GLY A 123 31.24 -7.78 3.71
CA GLY A 123 32.05 -8.14 4.87
C GLY A 123 31.67 -7.39 6.15
N VAL A 124 30.53 -6.68 6.16
CA VAL A 124 30.04 -5.96 7.33
C VAL A 124 29.37 -6.94 8.27
N ARG A 125 29.87 -7.00 9.51
CA ARG A 125 29.37 -7.91 10.53
C ARG A 125 27.96 -7.51 10.94
N ASN A 126 27.00 -8.43 10.78
CA ASN A 126 25.61 -8.17 11.09
C ASN A 126 24.88 -9.42 11.62
N VAL A 127 23.77 -9.21 12.31
CA VAL A 127 22.83 -10.25 12.76
C VAL A 127 21.42 -9.84 12.38
N LEU A 128 20.75 -10.67 11.57
CA LEU A 128 19.32 -10.53 11.32
C LEU A 128 18.55 -11.13 12.50
N VAL A 129 17.72 -10.32 13.14
CA VAL A 129 16.73 -10.75 14.14
C VAL A 129 15.38 -10.74 13.44
N ASP A 130 14.97 -11.91 12.98
CA ASP A 130 13.64 -12.13 12.46
C ASP A 130 12.78 -12.92 13.46
N ASN A 131 11.47 -12.92 13.22
CA ASN A 131 10.52 -13.70 14.00
C ASN A 131 10.08 -14.96 13.24
N VAL A 132 10.99 -15.56 12.45
CA VAL A 132 10.69 -16.78 11.69
C VAL A 132 10.73 -17.96 12.67
N GLY A 133 9.71 -18.04 13.53
CA GLY A 133 9.62 -19.03 14.60
C GLY A 133 8.49 -18.84 15.62
N SER A 134 7.55 -17.92 15.41
CA SER A 134 6.32 -17.80 16.23
C SER A 134 5.06 -18.16 15.45
#